data_AF-A0A936PSN8-F1
#
_entry.id   AF-A0A936PSN8-F1
#
_cell.length_a   1.000
_cell.length_b   1.000
_cell.length_c   1.000
_cell.angle_alpha   90.00
_cell.angle_beta   90.00
_cell.angle_gamma   90.00
#
_symmetry.space_group_name_H-M   'P 1'
#
loop_
_entity.id
_entity.type
_entity.pdbx_description
1 polymer ?
#
loop_
_entity_poly.entity_id
_entity_poly.type
_entity_poly.pdbx_seq_one_letter_code
_entity_poly.pdbx_strand_id
1 'polypeptide(L)'
;MIRSGGANTMTIEHHTPRAVDVSQMFEWANLLGVCSGRTTYNGRQILHCDKSRTPKRLLSFHPVDDALRIPSAFPVHVRGTSTKIRLGFITPRTPEAIGDVTELNLNAELLIENRAEVIRRLRGLLAKDGSEAHLRRLYRTATTPTAEGLPSYAHVAEAYLRRKLRDRGLQP
;
A
#
# COMPACT_ATOMS: atom_id res chain seq x y z
N MET A 1 -2.67 19.10 -7.75
CA MET A 1 -2.00 19.10 -6.44
C MET A 1 -3.04 18.61 -5.43
N ILE A 2 -3.04 17.33 -5.06
CA ILE A 2 -3.99 16.82 -4.07
C ILE A 2 -3.48 17.35 -2.73
N ARG A 3 -4.14 18.38 -2.21
CA ARG A 3 -3.90 18.90 -0.87
C ARG A 3 -4.42 17.85 0.10
N SER A 4 -3.52 17.05 0.66
CA SER A 4 -3.73 16.33 1.92
C SER A 4 -3.92 17.38 3.02
N GLY A 5 -5.14 17.91 3.11
CA GLY A 5 -5.57 18.82 4.17
C GLY A 5 -5.72 18.04 5.46
N GLY A 6 -4.67 18.04 6.26
CA GLY A 6 -4.57 17.38 7.55
C GLY A 6 -3.14 16.90 7.73
N ALA A 7 -2.46 17.36 8.78
CA ALA A 7 -1.16 16.85 9.15
C ALA A 7 -1.19 15.31 9.10
N ASN A 8 -0.24 14.71 8.38
CA ASN A 8 -0.01 13.27 8.34
C ASN A 8 0.38 12.80 9.74
N THR A 9 -0.60 12.71 10.63
CA THR A 9 -0.42 12.29 12.00
C THR A 9 -0.36 10.78 11.99
N MET A 10 0.80 10.25 12.35
CA MET A 10 0.94 8.84 12.66
C MET A 10 0.33 8.61 14.05
N THR A 11 -0.28 7.45 14.24
CA THR A 11 -0.76 6.99 15.55
C THR A 11 -0.17 5.63 15.86
N ILE A 12 -0.19 5.23 17.13
CA ILE A 12 0.16 3.87 17.53
C ILE A 12 -1.13 3.04 17.54
N GLU A 13 -1.08 1.85 16.97
CA GLU A 13 -2.14 0.83 17.06
C GLU A 13 -1.55 -0.52 17.50
N HIS A 14 -2.41 -1.42 17.96
CA HIS A 14 -2.00 -2.76 18.38
C HIS A 14 -2.27 -3.80 17.28
N HIS A 15 -1.30 -4.67 16.99
CA HIS A 15 -1.54 -5.79 16.09
C HIS A 15 -2.58 -6.76 16.68
N THR A 16 -2.36 -7.26 17.90
CA THR A 16 -3.35 -7.93 18.74
C THR A 16 -4.12 -6.87 19.51
N PRO A 17 -5.43 -6.67 19.26
CA PRO A 17 -6.17 -5.60 19.89
C PRO A 17 -6.22 -5.75 21.40
N ARG A 18 -6.13 -4.65 22.14
CA ARG A 18 -6.24 -4.63 23.61
C ARG A 18 -7.52 -5.29 24.13
N ALA A 19 -8.61 -5.23 23.36
CA ALA A 19 -9.88 -5.87 23.73
C ALA A 19 -9.87 -7.40 23.57
N VAL A 20 -8.86 -7.95 22.91
CA VAL A 20 -8.65 -9.40 22.73
C VAL A 20 -7.64 -9.91 23.77
N ASP A 21 -6.51 -9.23 23.92
CA ASP A 21 -5.48 -9.59 24.89
C ASP A 21 -4.81 -8.34 25.48
N VAL A 22 -5.09 -8.06 26.76
CA VAL A 22 -4.53 -6.92 27.46
C VAL A 22 -3.06 -7.11 27.86
N SER A 23 -2.58 -8.35 27.93
CA SER A 23 -1.18 -8.63 28.28
C SER A 23 -0.21 -8.11 27.22
N GLN A 24 -0.66 -8.04 25.96
CA GLN A 24 0.09 -7.56 24.80
C GLN A 24 0.11 -6.02 24.67
N MET A 25 -0.49 -5.28 25.61
CA MET A 25 -0.70 -3.84 25.48
C MET A 25 0.59 -3.02 25.39
N PHE A 26 1.67 -3.48 26.03
CA PHE A 26 2.97 -2.80 26.06
C PHE A 26 4.08 -3.58 25.36
N GLU A 27 3.73 -4.70 24.71
CA GLU A 27 4.70 -5.50 23.96
C GLU A 27 5.12 -4.75 22.70
N TRP A 28 6.41 -4.44 22.57
CA TRP A 28 6.93 -3.63 21.46
C TRP A 28 6.61 -4.26 20.10
N ALA A 29 6.72 -5.58 19.99
CA ALA A 29 6.36 -6.32 18.78
C ALA A 29 4.88 -6.16 18.40
N ASN A 30 4.01 -5.85 19.37
CA ASN A 30 2.58 -5.65 19.17
C ASN A 30 2.21 -4.20 18.84
N LEU A 31 3.14 -3.24 18.96
CA LEU A 31 2.88 -1.81 18.74
C LEU A 31 3.29 -1.40 17.31
N LEU A 32 2.32 -0.88 16.56
CA LEU A 32 2.47 -0.52 15.15
C LEU A 32 2.32 0.99 14.97
N GLY A 33 3.27 1.61 14.27
CA GLY A 33 3.10 2.96 13.75
C GLY A 33 2.21 2.93 12.51
N VAL A 34 1.03 3.52 12.59
CA VAL A 34 0.03 3.50 11.51
C VAL A 34 -0.39 4.90 11.10
N CYS A 35 -0.87 5.06 9.87
CA CYS A 35 -1.45 6.33 9.46
C CYS A 35 -2.74 6.62 10.24
N SER A 36 -3.13 7.89 10.35
CA SER A 36 -4.38 8.28 10.99
C SER A 36 -5.64 7.70 10.35
N GLY A 37 -5.54 7.04 9.18
CA GLY A 37 -6.59 6.23 8.54
C GLY A 37 -7.90 6.96 8.27
N ARG A 38 -7.95 8.28 8.43
CA ARG A 38 -9.12 9.14 8.33
C ARG A 38 -8.90 10.12 7.20
N THR A 39 -9.76 10.09 6.19
CA THR A 39 -9.65 11.02 5.08
C THR A 39 -11.01 11.44 4.56
N THR A 40 -11.17 12.72 4.24
CA THR A 40 -12.36 13.20 3.55
C THR A 40 -12.19 13.04 2.04
N TYR A 41 -13.14 12.37 1.40
CA TYR A 41 -13.15 12.13 -0.04
C TYR A 41 -14.57 12.25 -0.57
N ASN A 42 -14.77 13.02 -1.65
CA ASN A 42 -16.10 13.36 -2.20
C ASN A 42 -17.13 13.82 -1.15
N GLY A 43 -16.68 14.66 -0.19
CA GLY A 43 -17.52 15.20 0.88
C GLY A 43 -17.86 14.22 2.01
N ARG A 44 -17.31 12.99 1.99
CA ARG A 44 -17.55 11.96 3.01
C ARG A 44 -16.27 11.62 3.75
N GLN A 45 -16.36 11.35 5.05
CA GLN A 45 -15.24 10.74 5.78
C GLN A 45 -15.14 9.25 5.43
N ILE A 46 -13.94 8.82 5.10
CA ILE A 46 -13.57 7.44 4.82
C ILE A 46 -12.56 7.01 5.87
N LEU A 47 -12.84 5.85 6.49
CA LEU A 47 -11.89 5.12 7.33
C LEU A 47 -11.17 4.06 6.50
N HIS A 48 -9.86 3.96 6.65
CA HIS A 48 -9.03 2.97 5.97
C HIS A 48 -7.84 2.57 6.85
N CYS A 49 -7.16 1.48 6.44
CA CYS A 49 -6.10 0.84 7.20
C CYS A 49 -6.60 0.48 8.61
N ASP A 50 -5.74 0.62 9.63
CA ASP A 50 -6.04 0.22 10.99
C ASP A 50 -7.20 0.98 11.64
N LYS A 51 -7.58 2.18 11.15
CA LYS A 51 -8.76 2.89 11.67
C LYS A 51 -10.09 2.34 11.16
N SER A 52 -10.08 1.52 10.11
CA SER A 52 -11.27 0.80 9.65
C SER A 52 -11.53 -0.45 10.48
N ARG A 53 -10.52 -0.93 11.20
CA ARG A 53 -10.56 -2.20 11.94
C ARG A 53 -11.52 -2.13 13.12
N THR A 54 -12.32 -3.17 13.28
CA THR A 54 -13.17 -3.38 14.44
C THR A 54 -12.32 -3.77 15.67
N PRO A 55 -12.68 -3.30 16.89
CA PRO A 55 -11.81 -3.43 18.06
C PRO A 55 -11.46 -4.86 18.50
N LYS A 56 -12.17 -5.88 18.02
CA LYS A 56 -11.97 -7.29 18.42
C LYS A 56 -11.42 -8.18 17.29
N ARG A 57 -11.33 -7.68 16.06
CA ARG A 57 -10.90 -8.50 14.94
C ARG A 57 -9.39 -8.69 15.00
N LEU A 58 -8.90 -9.93 15.03
CA LEU A 58 -7.50 -10.24 14.78
C LEU A 58 -7.20 -10.17 13.29
N LEU A 59 -6.13 -9.49 12.91
CA LEU A 59 -5.61 -9.58 11.54
C LEU A 59 -4.85 -10.90 11.42
N SER A 60 -5.03 -11.54 10.29
CA SER A 60 -4.36 -12.80 9.95
C SER A 60 -2.89 -12.56 9.63
N PHE A 61 -2.54 -11.34 9.21
CA PHE A 61 -1.19 -10.97 8.81
C PHE A 61 -0.62 -9.86 9.69
N HIS A 62 0.60 -10.09 10.19
CA HIS A 62 1.38 -9.06 10.87
C HIS A 62 2.08 -8.18 9.83
N PRO A 63 1.97 -6.84 9.89
CA PRO A 63 2.52 -5.95 8.87
C PRO A 63 4.06 -5.87 8.83
N VAL A 64 4.76 -6.50 9.78
CA VAL A 64 6.23 -6.50 9.90
C VAL A 64 6.83 -7.90 9.80
N ASP A 65 6.01 -8.92 9.55
CA ASP A 65 6.53 -10.27 9.35
C ASP A 65 7.19 -10.37 7.96
N ASP A 66 8.50 -10.53 7.96
CA ASP A 66 9.35 -10.58 6.77
C ASP A 66 9.01 -11.75 5.82
N ALA A 67 8.36 -12.81 6.33
CA ALA A 67 7.86 -13.90 5.49
C ALA A 67 6.74 -13.43 4.54
N LEU A 68 6.08 -12.32 4.90
CA LEU A 68 5.04 -11.65 4.14
C LEU A 68 5.63 -10.41 3.47
N ARG A 69 6.62 -10.60 2.58
CA ARG A 69 6.92 -9.59 1.55
C ARG A 69 5.65 -9.35 0.73
N ILE A 70 4.82 -8.40 1.19
CA ILE A 70 3.54 -7.89 0.67
C ILE A 70 3.38 -8.01 -0.85
N PRO A 71 4.41 -7.78 -1.69
CA PRO A 71 4.36 -8.11 -3.10
C PRO A 71 3.89 -9.52 -3.53
N SER A 72 3.95 -10.56 -2.68
CA SER A 72 3.45 -11.91 -3.00
C SER A 72 2.03 -12.19 -2.47
N ALA A 73 1.70 -11.69 -1.28
CA ALA A 73 0.41 -11.92 -0.62
C ALA A 73 -0.71 -10.96 -1.09
N PHE A 74 -0.35 -9.72 -1.46
CA PHE A 74 -1.29 -8.67 -1.84
C PHE A 74 -0.94 -8.10 -3.22
N PRO A 75 -1.09 -8.88 -4.30
CA PRO A 75 -0.82 -8.36 -5.64
C PRO A 75 -1.77 -7.19 -5.92
N VAL A 76 -1.19 -6.01 -6.17
CA VAL A 76 -1.94 -4.86 -6.68
C VAL A 76 -2.21 -5.14 -8.16
N HIS A 77 -3.45 -5.51 -8.46
CA HIS A 77 -3.88 -5.75 -9.82
C HIS A 77 -4.28 -4.44 -10.46
N VAL A 78 -3.61 -4.14 -11.57
CA VAL A 78 -3.89 -2.95 -12.37
C VAL A 78 -4.40 -3.41 -13.72
N ARG A 79 -5.71 -3.28 -13.90
CA ARG A 79 -6.37 -3.65 -15.16
C ARG A 79 -6.44 -2.39 -16.04
N GLY A 80 -5.76 -2.40 -17.18
CA GLY A 80 -5.88 -1.32 -18.16
C GLY A 80 -4.91 -1.40 -19.34
N THR A 81 -5.40 -1.03 -20.51
CA THR A 81 -4.62 -0.89 -21.76
C THR A 81 -3.83 0.43 -21.77
N SER A 82 -3.08 0.69 -22.85
CA SER A 82 -2.30 1.92 -23.12
C SER A 82 -3.07 3.23 -22.86
N THR A 83 -4.40 3.21 -22.91
CA THR A 83 -5.26 4.41 -22.87
C THR A 83 -6.27 4.48 -21.72
N LYS A 84 -6.58 3.38 -21.01
CA LYS A 84 -7.52 3.40 -19.87
C LYS A 84 -7.02 2.50 -18.74
N ILE A 85 -6.31 3.07 -17.76
CA ILE A 85 -6.08 2.40 -16.47
C ILE A 85 -7.43 2.42 -15.77
N ARG A 86 -8.06 1.25 -15.64
CA ARG A 86 -9.33 1.20 -14.93
C ARG A 86 -9.07 1.20 -13.43
N LEU A 87 -8.45 0.23 -12.78
CA LEU A 87 -8.38 0.24 -11.30
C LEU A 87 -7.12 -0.45 -10.74
N GLY A 88 -6.58 0.09 -9.63
CA GLY A 88 -5.48 -0.47 -8.83
C GLY A 88 -5.99 -1.11 -7.55
N PHE A 89 -6.67 -2.24 -7.66
CA PHE A 89 -7.20 -2.96 -6.49
C PHE A 89 -6.17 -3.91 -5.91
N ILE A 90 -6.29 -4.16 -4.61
CA ILE A 90 -5.67 -5.33 -3.99
C ILE A 90 -6.65 -6.50 -4.16
N THR A 91 -6.20 -7.56 -4.84
CA THR A 91 -6.96 -8.81 -4.95
C THR A 91 -6.24 -9.87 -4.13
N PRO A 92 -6.67 -10.10 -2.88
CA PRO A 92 -6.07 -11.13 -2.03
C PRO A 92 -6.25 -12.52 -2.63
N ARG A 93 -5.27 -13.40 -2.42
CA ARG A 93 -5.26 -14.76 -2.98
C ARG A 93 -5.70 -15.85 -2.01
N THR A 94 -5.77 -15.53 -0.72
CA THR A 94 -6.18 -16.48 0.32
C THR A 94 -7.42 -15.95 1.05
N PRO A 95 -8.27 -16.84 1.61
CA PRO A 95 -9.43 -16.45 2.42
C PRO A 95 -9.06 -15.50 3.57
N GLU A 96 -7.94 -15.74 4.24
CA GLU A 96 -7.44 -14.93 5.35
C GLU A 96 -7.14 -13.50 4.88
N ALA A 97 -6.52 -13.37 3.70
CA ALA A 97 -6.19 -12.07 3.12
C ALA A 97 -7.43 -11.32 2.62
N ILE A 98 -8.49 -12.03 2.23
CA ILE A 98 -9.80 -11.42 1.93
C ILE A 98 -10.38 -10.76 3.17
N GLY A 99 -10.36 -11.46 4.30
CA GLY A 99 -10.83 -10.94 5.58
C GLY A 99 -10.10 -9.66 5.97
N ASP A 100 -8.76 -9.68 5.92
CA ASP A 100 -7.94 -8.54 6.33
C ASP A 100 -8.06 -7.35 5.38
N VAL A 101 -8.09 -7.57 4.06
CA VAL A 101 -8.27 -6.49 3.05
C VAL A 101 -9.62 -5.79 3.22
N THR A 102 -10.67 -6.57 3.51
CA THR A 102 -12.03 -6.05 3.74
C THR A 102 -12.08 -5.25 5.04
N GLU A 103 -11.58 -5.83 6.13
CA GLU A 103 -11.59 -5.22 7.46
C GLU A 103 -10.85 -3.87 7.48
N LEU A 104 -9.67 -3.83 6.88
CA LEU A 104 -8.82 -2.64 6.79
C LEU A 104 -9.28 -1.67 5.69
N ASN A 105 -10.35 -1.99 4.96
CA ASN A 105 -10.87 -1.21 3.85
C ASN A 105 -9.77 -0.76 2.87
N LEU A 106 -8.83 -1.67 2.54
CA LEU A 106 -7.65 -1.34 1.71
C LEU A 106 -8.03 -1.05 0.25
N ASN A 107 -9.26 -1.39 -0.14
CA ASN A 107 -9.89 -1.05 -1.41
C ASN A 107 -10.89 0.12 -1.29
N ALA A 108 -10.70 1.01 -0.31
CA ALA A 108 -11.39 2.31 -0.32
C ALA A 108 -11.12 3.08 -1.64
N GLU A 109 -12.14 3.80 -2.12
CA GLU A 109 -12.12 4.48 -3.43
C GLU A 109 -10.87 5.37 -3.60
N LEU A 110 -10.61 6.25 -2.63
CA LEU A 110 -9.42 7.11 -2.60
C LEU A 110 -8.11 6.32 -2.74
N LEU A 111 -7.97 5.19 -2.05
CA LEU A 111 -6.74 4.40 -2.10
C LEU A 111 -6.55 3.77 -3.48
N ILE A 112 -7.65 3.32 -4.12
CA ILE A 112 -7.63 2.78 -5.48
C ILE A 112 -7.21 3.86 -6.48
N GLU A 113 -7.76 5.07 -6.37
CA GLU A 113 -7.42 6.20 -7.24
C GLU A 113 -5.95 6.59 -7.10
N ASN A 114 -5.45 6.68 -5.87
CA ASN A 114 -4.05 7.01 -5.62
C ASN A 114 -3.10 5.94 -6.20
N ARG A 115 -3.43 4.65 -6.04
CA ARG A 115 -2.65 3.56 -6.67
C ARG A 115 -2.68 3.65 -8.20
N ALA A 116 -3.83 3.98 -8.79
CA ALA A 116 -3.96 4.16 -10.22
C ALA A 116 -3.16 5.37 -10.74
N GLU A 117 -3.14 6.48 -9.99
CA GLU A 117 -2.35 7.69 -10.30
C GLU A 117 -0.86 7.38 -10.38
N VAL A 118 -0.31 6.68 -9.39
CA VAL A 118 1.10 6.28 -9.35
C VAL A 118 1.48 5.55 -10.64
N ILE A 119 0.66 4.60 -11.07
CA ILE A 119 0.95 3.81 -12.27
C ILE A 119 0.76 4.63 -13.54
N ARG A 120 -0.22 5.53 -13.58
CA ARG A 120 -0.39 6.46 -14.71
C ARG A 120 0.85 7.32 -14.90
N ARG A 121 1.38 7.86 -13.80
CA ARG A 121 2.61 8.65 -13.80
C ARG A 121 3.81 7.83 -14.26
N LEU A 122 4.00 6.62 -13.73
CA LEU A 122 5.10 5.73 -14.14
C LEU A 122 5.01 5.39 -15.63
N ARG A 123 3.82 5.14 -16.16
CA ARG A 123 3.62 4.91 -17.60
C ARG A 123 3.97 6.12 -18.44
N GLY A 124 3.60 7.33 -18.00
CA GLY A 124 3.97 8.57 -18.66
C GLY A 124 5.49 8.80 -18.68
N LEU A 125 6.19 8.48 -17.59
CA LEU A 125 7.65 8.55 -17.52
C LEU A 125 8.30 7.53 -18.47
N LEU A 126 7.85 6.28 -18.45
CA LEU A 126 8.38 5.22 -19.30
C LEU A 126 8.05 5.39 -20.79
N ALA A 127 6.98 6.11 -21.12
CA ALA A 127 6.67 6.49 -22.51
C ALA A 127 7.63 7.56 -23.04
N LYS A 128 8.17 8.42 -22.16
CA LYS A 128 9.18 9.43 -22.52
C LYS A 128 10.59 8.85 -22.57
N ASP A 129 10.95 8.02 -21.59
CA ASP A 129 12.23 7.33 -21.50
C ASP A 129 12.02 5.91 -21.01
N GLY A 130 12.01 4.99 -21.97
CA GLY A 130 11.85 3.57 -21.72
C GLY A 130 13.18 2.83 -21.50
N SER A 131 14.32 3.50 -21.36
CA SER A 131 15.62 2.84 -21.24
C SER A 131 15.73 1.99 -19.96
N GLU A 132 16.62 0.99 -19.97
CA GLU A 132 16.93 0.20 -18.78
C GLU A 132 17.45 1.07 -17.64
N ALA A 133 18.34 2.02 -17.94
CA ALA A 133 18.92 2.93 -16.95
C ALA A 133 17.84 3.76 -16.24
N HIS A 134 16.86 4.26 -16.99
CA HIS A 134 15.72 4.98 -16.44
C HIS A 134 14.84 4.09 -15.57
N LEU A 135 14.51 2.88 -16.07
CA LEU A 135 13.69 1.92 -15.34
C LEU A 135 14.33 1.51 -13.99
N ARG A 136 15.64 1.22 -13.98
CA ARG A 136 16.39 0.92 -12.74
C ARG A 136 16.43 2.10 -11.78
N ARG A 137 16.56 3.33 -12.29
CA ARG A 137 16.52 4.54 -11.46
C ARG A 137 15.18 4.68 -10.75
N LEU A 138 14.07 4.53 -11.48
CA LEU A 138 12.73 4.55 -10.91
C LEU A 138 12.55 3.43 -9.87
N TYR A 139 13.06 2.23 -10.14
CA TYR A 139 12.98 1.11 -9.20
C TYR A 139 13.73 1.40 -7.91
N ARG A 140 14.95 1.96 -7.97
CA ARG A 140 15.69 2.41 -6.80
C ARG A 140 14.92 3.46 -6.00
N THR A 141 14.35 4.47 -6.65
CA THR A 141 13.53 5.49 -5.97
C THR A 141 12.32 4.87 -5.23
N ALA A 142 11.75 3.78 -5.74
CA ALA A 142 10.63 3.10 -5.11
C ALA A 142 11.03 2.15 -3.96
N THR A 143 12.32 1.83 -3.80
CA THR A 143 12.80 0.79 -2.87
C THR A 143 13.81 1.30 -1.85
N THR A 144 14.40 2.46 -2.07
CA THR A 144 15.40 3.07 -1.17
C THR A 144 14.74 4.18 -0.34
N PRO A 145 14.59 4.01 0.99
CA PRO A 145 14.11 5.08 1.86
C PRO A 145 15.06 6.28 1.87
N THR A 146 14.52 7.48 1.97
CA THR A 146 15.29 8.71 2.26
C THR A 146 15.15 9.08 3.74
N ALA A 147 15.69 10.23 4.16
CA ALA A 147 15.46 10.76 5.52
C ALA A 147 13.96 10.97 5.82
N GLU A 148 13.16 11.20 4.78
CA GLU A 148 11.70 11.34 4.81
C GLU A 148 10.97 10.00 4.65
N GLY A 149 11.70 8.89 4.58
CA GLY A 149 11.17 7.55 4.34
C GLY A 149 10.95 7.24 2.86
N LEU A 150 10.08 6.27 2.58
CA LEU A 150 9.70 5.92 1.22
C LEU A 150 8.57 6.84 0.72
N PRO A 151 8.52 7.15 -0.60
CA PRO A 151 7.40 7.86 -1.17
C PRO A 151 6.06 7.16 -0.89
N SER A 152 4.97 7.93 -0.76
CA SER A 152 3.63 7.35 -0.64
C SER A 152 3.36 6.35 -1.76
N TYR A 153 2.80 5.19 -1.41
CA TYR A 153 2.52 4.09 -2.35
C TYR A 153 3.78 3.52 -3.05
N ALA A 154 4.97 3.67 -2.45
CA ALA A 154 6.22 3.11 -2.97
C ALA A 154 6.12 1.62 -3.36
N HIS A 155 5.46 0.79 -2.55
CA HIS A 155 5.27 -0.63 -2.88
C HIS A 155 4.47 -0.88 -4.15
N VAL A 156 3.56 0.01 -4.52
CA VAL A 156 2.80 -0.08 -5.78
C VAL A 156 3.73 0.21 -6.96
N ALA A 157 4.58 1.22 -6.81
CA ALA A 157 5.61 1.55 -7.80
C ALA A 157 6.64 0.42 -7.92
N GLU A 158 7.15 -0.09 -6.80
CA GLU A 158 8.06 -1.23 -6.72
C GLU A 158 7.47 -2.44 -7.46
N ALA A 159 6.26 -2.87 -7.11
CA ALA A 159 5.62 -4.04 -7.70
C ALA A 159 5.47 -3.91 -9.23
N TYR A 160 5.06 -2.73 -9.70
CA TYR A 160 4.92 -2.43 -11.12
C TYR A 160 6.27 -2.44 -11.85
N LEU A 161 7.28 -1.75 -11.31
CA LEU A 161 8.61 -1.61 -11.93
C LEU A 161 9.37 -2.94 -11.93
N ARG A 162 9.28 -3.71 -10.85
CA ARG A 162 9.83 -5.05 -10.74
C ARG A 162 9.26 -5.99 -11.81
N ARG A 163 7.96 -5.91 -12.08
CA ARG A 163 7.34 -6.64 -13.20
C ARG A 163 7.92 -6.19 -14.54
N LYS A 164 8.08 -4.89 -14.77
CA LYS A 164 8.66 -4.36 -16.01
C LYS A 164 10.12 -4.74 -16.24
N LEU A 165 10.91 -4.86 -15.17
CA LEU A 165 12.27 -5.39 -15.25
C LEU A 165 12.24 -6.86 -15.69
N ARG A 166 11.41 -7.69 -15.06
CA ARG A 166 11.24 -9.10 -15.44
C ARG A 166 10.72 -9.30 -16.86
N ASP A 167 9.73 -8.50 -17.30
CA ASP A 167 9.20 -8.55 -18.68
C ASP A 167 10.30 -8.30 -19.73
N ARG A 168 11.43 -7.70 -19.34
CA ARG A 168 12.61 -7.42 -20.18
C ARG A 168 13.78 -8.40 -19.94
N GLY A 169 13.58 -9.45 -19.14
CA GLY A 169 14.64 -10.38 -18.76
C GLY A 169 15.67 -9.79 -17.78
N LEU A 170 15.38 -8.65 -17.16
CA LEU A 170 16.28 -7.97 -16.24
C LEU A 170 16.00 -8.39 -14.80
N GLN A 171 17.07 -8.58 -14.02
CA GLN A 171 16.96 -8.75 -12.58
C GLN A 171 16.62 -7.41 -11.91
N PRO A 172 15.64 -7.38 -10.99
CA PRO A 172 15.27 -6.19 -10.26
C PRO A 172 16.39 -5.67 -9.36
#